data_AF-A0A2R6BJB7-F1
#
_entry.id   AF-A0A2R6BJB7-F1
#
_cell.length_a   1.000
_cell.length_b   1.000
_cell.length_c   1.000
_cell.angle_alpha   90.00
_cell.angle_beta   90.00
_cell.angle_gamma   90.00
#
_symmetry.space_group_name_H-M   'P 1'
#
loop_
_entity.id
_entity.type
_entity.pdbx_description
1 polymer ?
#
loop_
_entity_poly.entity_id
_entity_poly.type
_entity_poly.pdbx_seq_one_letter_code
_entity_poly.pdbx_strand_id
1 'polypeptide(L)'
;MSTFEEVDPNFVRQKLNDPEFQIVDVRTPLEYQRYHIPGSILIPLQYIFDLVDLLDNGKKIIFVCEHGNRSAVACLQLSHLFKAAYNMSGGMQAWLKRGYEVEQGFDEKAYLWIKHLEKRGYVTGS
;
A
#
# COMPACT_ATOMS: atom_id res chain seq x y z
N MET A 1 -13.27 -4.79 17.60
CA MET A 1 -13.28 -3.58 16.78
C MET A 1 -11.95 -3.51 16.06
N SER A 2 -11.95 -3.41 14.73
CA SER A 2 -10.74 -3.17 13.96
C SER A 2 -10.19 -1.79 14.31
N THR A 3 -9.15 -1.73 15.14
CA THR A 3 -8.48 -0.48 15.49
C THR A 3 -7.24 -0.35 14.60
N PHE A 4 -7.23 0.68 13.76
CA PHE A 4 -6.03 1.13 13.06
C PHE A 4 -5.67 2.53 13.56
N GLU A 5 -4.42 2.92 13.35
CA GLU A 5 -3.91 4.22 13.77
C GLU A 5 -3.76 5.16 12.57
N GLU A 6 -4.05 6.44 12.74
CA GLU A 6 -3.77 7.49 11.76
C GLU A 6 -2.35 8.01 11.99
N VAL A 7 -1.54 8.05 10.93
CA VAL A 7 -0.14 8.51 10.98
C VAL A 7 0.15 9.55 9.92
N ASP A 8 1.08 10.45 10.21
CA ASP A 8 1.50 11.47 9.25
C ASP A 8 2.58 10.94 8.28
N PRO A 9 2.87 11.66 7.18
CA PRO A 9 3.92 11.22 6.25
C PRO A 9 5.32 11.15 6.86
N ASN A 10 5.61 11.89 7.94
CA ASN A 10 6.92 11.85 8.59
C ASN A 10 7.15 10.53 9.30
N PHE A 11 6.12 10.02 9.99
CA PHE A 11 6.13 8.67 10.55
C PHE A 11 6.44 7.64 9.46
N VAL A 12 5.72 7.68 8.34
CA VAL A 12 5.92 6.73 7.23
C VAL A 12 7.34 6.81 6.67
N ARG A 13 7.87 8.03 6.48
CA ARG A 13 9.23 8.25 6.00
C ARG A 13 10.30 7.66 6.92
N GLN A 14 10.11 7.73 8.24
CA GLN A 14 11.02 7.12 9.22
C GLN A 14 11.01 5.58 9.14
N LYS A 15 9.99 4.98 8.52
CA LYS A 15 9.78 3.53 8.43
C LYS A 15 10.16 2.89 7.10
N LEU A 16 10.64 3.67 6.12
CA LEU A 16 11.00 3.15 4.78
C LEU A 16 11.95 1.94 4.81
N ASN A 17 12.90 1.93 5.74
CA ASN A 17 13.91 0.88 5.87
C ASN A 17 13.71 0.01 7.13
N ASP A 18 12.58 0.15 7.82
CA ASP A 18 12.28 -0.62 9.01
C ASP A 18 11.69 -1.98 8.58
N PRO A 19 12.38 -3.11 8.81
CA PRO A 19 11.94 -4.42 8.33
C PRO A 19 10.65 -4.90 9.00
N GLU A 20 10.26 -4.30 10.14
CA GLU A 20 8.99 -4.57 10.79
C GLU A 20 7.78 -3.98 10.04
N PHE A 21 8.01 -3.00 9.15
CA PHE A 21 6.97 -2.30 8.44
C PHE A 21 6.90 -2.71 6.97
N GLN A 22 5.70 -2.71 6.43
CA GLN A 22 5.44 -2.88 5.01
C GLN A 22 4.44 -1.83 4.56
N ILE A 23 4.82 -1.05 3.54
CA ILE A 23 4.01 0.03 2.99
C ILE A 23 3.26 -0.49 1.77
N VAL A 24 1.94 -0.32 1.78
CA VAL A 24 1.03 -0.85 0.76
C VAL A 24 0.28 0.32 0.12
N ASP A 25 0.52 0.54 -1.16
CA ASP A 25 -0.19 1.51 -1.97
C ASP A 25 -1.45 0.86 -2.56
N VAL A 26 -2.62 1.38 -2.20
CA VAL A 26 -3.92 0.86 -2.64
C VAL A 26 -4.54 1.65 -3.79
N ARG A 27 -3.77 2.52 -4.44
CA ARG A 27 -4.20 3.29 -5.60
C ARG A 27 -4.27 2.42 -6.86
N THR A 28 -4.71 3.03 -7.96
CA THR A 28 -4.68 2.36 -9.27
C THR A 28 -3.25 2.20 -9.77
N PRO A 29 -2.99 1.24 -10.66
CA PRO A 29 -1.66 1.07 -11.26
C PRO A 29 -1.13 2.32 -11.95
N LEU A 30 -2.01 3.08 -12.62
CA LEU A 30 -1.62 4.32 -13.29
C LEU A 30 -1.25 5.44 -12.31
N GLU A 31 -1.89 5.52 -11.14
CA GLU A 31 -1.51 6.47 -10.09
C GLU A 31 -0.15 6.11 -9.49
N TYR A 32 0.07 4.83 -9.18
CA TYR A 32 1.34 4.32 -8.67
C TYR A 32 2.48 4.52 -9.67
N GLN A 33 2.24 4.21 -10.94
CA GLN A 33 3.24 4.36 -12.01
C GLN A 33 3.69 5.82 -12.18
N ARG A 34 2.81 6.80 -11.97
CA ARG A 34 3.19 8.22 -12.06
C ARG A 34 4.13 8.62 -10.94
N TYR A 35 3.86 8.16 -9.72
CA TYR A 35 4.70 8.36 -8.56
C TYR A 35 4.23 7.46 -7.42
N HIS A 36 5.14 6.95 -6.60
CA HIS A 36 4.82 6.19 -5.39
C HIS A 36 5.93 6.33 -4.34
N ILE A 37 5.65 5.91 -3.10
CA ILE A 37 6.65 5.89 -2.03
C ILE A 37 7.69 4.81 -2.36
N PRO A 38 9.01 5.11 -2.26
CA PRO A 38 10.04 4.13 -2.55
C PRO A 38 9.86 2.82 -1.78
N GLY A 39 9.94 1.70 -2.50
CA GLY A 39 9.82 0.36 -1.93
C GLY A 39 8.42 -0.06 -1.46
N SER A 40 7.39 0.79 -1.62
CA SER A 40 5.99 0.43 -1.37
C SER A 40 5.49 -0.62 -2.36
N ILE A 41 4.55 -1.46 -1.94
CA ILE A 41 3.96 -2.49 -2.80
C ILE A 41 2.60 -2.03 -3.29
N LEU A 42 2.36 -2.12 -4.59
CA LEU A 42 1.07 -1.84 -5.20
C LEU A 42 0.11 -3.03 -5.00
N ILE A 43 -0.99 -2.79 -4.28
CA ILE A 43 -2.16 -3.69 -4.24
C ILE A 43 -3.42 -2.84 -4.39
N PRO A 44 -3.98 -2.70 -5.60
CA PRO A 44 -5.14 -1.85 -5.81
C PRO A 44 -6.31 -2.27 -4.90
N LEU A 45 -7.00 -1.29 -4.30
CA LEU A 45 -8.05 -1.55 -3.29
C LEU A 45 -9.10 -2.57 -3.78
N GLN A 46 -9.46 -2.54 -5.06
CA GLN A 46 -10.46 -3.44 -5.66
C GLN A 46 -10.06 -4.93 -5.61
N TYR A 47 -8.77 -5.23 -5.47
CA TYR A 47 -8.22 -6.58 -5.40
C TYR A 47 -7.63 -6.91 -4.02
N ILE A 48 -7.77 -6.02 -3.03
CA ILE A 48 -7.04 -6.13 -1.76
C ILE A 48 -7.35 -7.42 -1.00
N PHE A 49 -8.59 -7.92 -1.08
CA PHE A 49 -8.99 -9.19 -0.46
C PHE A 49 -8.41 -10.40 -1.19
N ASP A 50 -8.42 -10.38 -2.52
CA ASP A 50 -7.87 -11.46 -3.34
C ASP A 50 -6.34 -11.54 -3.24
N LEU A 51 -5.71 -10.43 -2.87
CA LEU A 51 -4.26 -10.28 -2.84
C LEU A 51 -3.70 -10.16 -1.42
N VAL A 52 -4.52 -10.37 -0.39
CA VAL A 52 -4.09 -10.25 1.01
C VAL A 52 -2.97 -11.22 1.37
N ASP A 53 -2.92 -12.38 0.71
CA ASP A 53 -1.87 -13.38 0.90
C ASP A 53 -0.48 -12.91 0.41
N LEU A 54 -0.41 -11.81 -0.34
CA LEU A 54 0.85 -11.17 -0.71
C LEU A 54 1.42 -10.27 0.40
N LEU A 55 0.62 -9.97 1.42
CA LEU A 55 1.00 -9.16 2.56
C LEU A 55 1.54 -10.04 3.69
N ASP A 56 2.60 -9.59 4.33
CA ASP A 56 3.23 -10.32 5.43
C ASP A 56 2.46 -10.03 6.74
N ASN A 57 1.67 -11.00 7.20
CA ASN A 57 0.92 -10.90 8.45
C ASN A 57 1.82 -10.79 9.71
N GLY A 58 3.10 -11.13 9.58
CA GLY A 58 4.13 -10.94 10.60
C GLY A 58 4.63 -9.49 10.72
N LYS A 59 4.19 -8.58 9.84
CA LYS A 59 4.59 -7.17 9.82
C LYS A 59 3.48 -6.22 10.26
N LYS A 60 3.89 -4.99 10.53
CA LYS A 60 3.04 -3.81 10.69
C LYS A 60 2.78 -3.22 9.31
N ILE A 61 1.52 -2.95 8.96
CA ILE A 61 1.17 -2.47 7.62
C ILE A 61 0.82 -0.99 7.65
N ILE A 62 1.38 -0.23 6.71
CA ILE A 62 0.99 1.15 6.44
C ILE A 62 0.27 1.18 5.10
N PHE A 63 -1.02 1.45 5.09
CA PHE A 63 -1.79 1.64 3.87
C PHE A 63 -1.73 3.10 3.42
N VAL A 64 -1.52 3.29 2.12
CA VAL A 64 -1.42 4.60 1.49
C VAL A 64 -2.35 4.65 0.29
N CYS A 65 -3.06 5.77 0.14
CA CYS A 65 -3.72 6.10 -1.12
C CYS A 65 -3.45 7.56 -1.50
N GLU A 66 -4.25 8.13 -2.41
CA GLU A 66 -4.00 9.51 -2.87
C GLU A 66 -4.25 10.55 -1.77
N HIS A 67 -5.30 10.36 -0.97
CA HIS A 67 -5.76 11.34 0.03
C HIS A 67 -5.99 10.75 1.44
N GLY A 68 -5.77 9.46 1.65
CA GLY A 68 -6.03 8.74 2.91
C GLY A 68 -7.38 8.00 2.97
N ASN A 69 -8.33 8.30 2.07
CA ASN A 69 -9.69 7.72 2.14
C ASN A 69 -9.75 6.23 1.77
N ARG A 70 -9.18 5.82 0.63
CA ARG A 70 -9.15 4.41 0.19
C ARG A 70 -8.31 3.53 1.13
N SER A 71 -7.25 4.09 1.69
CA SER A 71 -6.38 3.39 2.63
C SER A 71 -7.03 3.22 4.01
N ALA A 72 -7.86 4.17 4.47
CA ALA A 72 -8.69 3.97 5.65
C ALA A 72 -9.68 2.81 5.46
N VAL A 73 -10.27 2.67 4.26
CA VAL A 73 -11.13 1.51 3.93
C VAL A 73 -10.34 0.20 4.01
N ALA A 74 -9.13 0.15 3.43
CA ALA A 74 -8.26 -1.03 3.55
C ALA A 74 -7.92 -1.37 5.00
N CYS A 75 -7.62 -0.36 5.84
CA CYS A 75 -7.40 -0.54 7.27
C CYS A 75 -8.62 -1.14 7.97
N LEU A 76 -9.81 -0.57 7.77
CA LEU A 76 -11.06 -1.06 8.37
C LEU A 76 -11.30 -2.54 8.04
N GLN A 77 -11.00 -2.91 6.80
CA GLN A 77 -11.23 -4.25 6.28
C GLN A 77 -10.18 -5.26 6.76
N LEU A 78 -8.90 -4.88 6.85
CA LEU A 78 -7.80 -5.84 6.96
C LEU A 78 -6.94 -5.69 8.22
N SER A 79 -7.15 -4.68 9.06
CA SER A 79 -6.25 -4.44 10.22
C SER A 79 -6.15 -5.63 11.17
N HIS A 80 -7.19 -6.44 11.27
CA HIS A 80 -7.26 -7.62 12.12
C HIS A 80 -6.34 -8.77 11.66
N LEU A 81 -5.75 -8.68 10.47
CA LEU A 81 -4.86 -9.69 9.90
C LEU A 81 -3.38 -9.43 10.19
N PHE A 82 -3.02 -8.25 10.72
CA PHE A 82 -1.64 -7.80 10.89
C PHE A 82 -1.31 -7.51 12.35
N LYS A 83 -0.01 -7.39 12.67
CA LYS A 83 0.42 -6.97 14.02
C LYS A 83 -0.13 -5.60 14.41
N ALA A 84 -0.17 -4.69 13.44
CA ALA A 84 -0.80 -3.38 13.52
C ALA A 84 -1.05 -2.87 12.10
N ALA A 85 -2.05 -1.99 11.95
CA ALA A 85 -2.33 -1.31 10.70
C ALA A 85 -2.41 0.20 10.89
N TYR A 86 -1.86 0.93 9.93
CA TYR A 86 -1.76 2.38 9.93
C TYR A 86 -2.33 2.93 8.64
N ASN A 87 -3.14 3.98 8.74
CA ASN A 87 -3.54 4.79 7.59
C ASN A 87 -2.65 6.03 7.52
N MET A 88 -2.01 6.29 6.37
CA MET A 88 -1.28 7.55 6.20
C MET A 88 -2.25 8.70 5.88
N SER A 89 -2.46 9.57 6.86
CA SER A 89 -3.36 10.71 6.75
C SER A 89 -2.93 11.65 5.62
N GLY A 90 -3.88 12.05 4.79
CA GLY A 90 -3.63 12.93 3.64
C GLY A 90 -2.94 12.25 2.45
N GLY A 91 -2.58 10.96 2.55
CA GLY A 91 -2.09 10.14 1.46
C GLY A 91 -0.89 10.73 0.71
N MET A 92 -0.71 10.32 -0.54
CA MET A 92 0.38 10.79 -1.39
C MET A 92 0.38 12.30 -1.60
N GLN A 93 -0.77 12.96 -1.56
CA GLN A 93 -0.82 14.42 -1.61
C GLN A 93 -0.08 15.07 -0.42
N ALA A 94 -0.24 14.53 0.79
CA ALA A 94 0.50 15.00 1.95
C ALA A 94 1.99 14.66 1.88
N TRP A 95 2.34 13.49 1.33
CA TRP A 95 3.72 13.09 1.06
C TRP A 95 4.42 14.07 0.11
N LEU A 96 3.80 14.36 -1.04
CA LEU A 96 4.32 15.29 -2.05
C LEU A 96 4.44 16.71 -1.53
N LYS A 97 3.46 17.20 -0.75
CA LYS A 97 3.53 18.54 -0.13
C LYS A 97 4.73 18.73 0.78
N ARG A 98 5.27 17.65 1.35
CA ARG A 98 6.48 17.69 2.18
C ARG A 98 7.78 17.59 1.36
N GLY A 99 7.69 17.39 0.05
CA GLY A 99 8.86 17.26 -0.83
C GLY A 99 9.63 15.95 -0.61
N TYR A 100 8.97 14.91 -0.11
CA TYR A 100 9.58 13.62 0.13
C TYR A 100 9.82 12.84 -1.16
N GLU A 101 10.78 11.92 -1.10
CA GLU A 101 11.23 11.09 -2.21
C GLU A 101 10.10 10.25 -2.82
N VAL A 102 10.10 10.08 -4.14
CA VAL A 102 9.17 9.23 -4.88
C VAL A 102 9.90 8.43 -5.95
N GLU A 103 9.39 7.25 -6.24
CA GLU A 103 9.76 6.44 -7.40
C GLU A 103 8.69 6.57 -8.49
N GLN A 104 9.07 6.31 -9.75
CA GLN A 104 8.19 6.35 -10.92
C GLN A 104 8.31 5.04 -11.70
N GLY A 105 7.31 4.73 -12.51
CA GLY A 105 7.24 3.50 -13.29
C GLY A 105 6.68 2.32 -12.49
N PHE A 106 6.72 1.15 -13.11
CA PHE A 106 6.46 -0.11 -12.43
C PHE A 106 7.79 -0.72 -12.03
N ASP A 107 8.02 -0.89 -10.73
CA ASP A 107 9.14 -1.66 -10.21
C ASP A 107 8.82 -3.17 -10.27
N GLU A 108 9.78 -4.03 -9.88
CA GLU A 108 9.55 -5.47 -9.86
C GLU A 108 8.37 -5.88 -8.96
N LYS A 109 8.09 -5.09 -7.91
CA LYS A 109 7.00 -5.34 -6.95
C LYS A 109 5.64 -4.99 -7.53
N ALA A 110 5.56 -3.99 -8.42
CA ALA A 110 4.32 -3.60 -9.06
C ALA A 110 3.77 -4.63 -10.05
N TYR A 111 4.55 -5.64 -10.45
CA TYR A 111 4.06 -6.78 -11.23
C TYR A 111 3.64 -7.98 -10.38
N LEU A 112 3.93 -7.99 -9.07
CA LEU A 112 3.60 -9.12 -8.19
C LEU A 112 2.10 -9.41 -8.16
N TRP A 113 1.28 -8.35 -8.09
CA TRP A 113 -0.16 -8.51 -8.06
C TRP A 113 -0.72 -9.03 -9.39
N ILE A 114 -0.19 -8.59 -10.54
CA ILE A 114 -0.61 -9.06 -11.87
C ILE A 114 -0.30 -10.55 -12.01
N LYS A 115 0.95 -10.96 -11.72
CA LYS A 115 1.36 -12.37 -11.79
C LYS A 115 0.53 -13.27 -10.88
N HIS A 116 0.13 -12.76 -9.70
CA HIS A 116 -0.72 -13.51 -8.77
C HIS A 116 -2.16 -13.63 -9.27
N LEU A 117 -2.71 -12.58 -9.88
CA LEU A 117 -4.04 -12.64 -10.52
C LEU A 117 -4.05 -13.56 -11.74
N GLU A 118 -3.01 -13.54 -12.57
CA GLU A 118 -2.84 -14.47 -13.71
C GLU A 118 -2.81 -15.91 -13.23
N LYS A 119 -2.03 -16.21 -12.18
CA LYS A 119 -1.96 -17.55 -11.57
C LYS A 119 -3.31 -18.02 -11.03
N ARG A 120 -4.17 -17.09 -10.58
CA ARG A 120 -5.53 -17.37 -10.10
C ARG A 120 -6.59 -17.38 -11.22
N GLY A 121 -6.22 -17.10 -12.47
CA GLY A 121 -7.12 -17.08 -13.62
C GLY A 121 -8.04 -15.87 -13.71
N TYR A 122 -7.78 -14.80 -12.94
CA TYR A 122 -8.59 -13.57 -12.97
C TYR A 122 -8.26 -12.66 -14.16
N VAL A 123 -7.09 -12.85 -14.78
CA VAL A 123 -6.65 -12.13 -15.98
C VAL A 123 -6.00 -13.11 -16.93
N THR A 124 -6.43 -13.09 -18.19
CA THR A 124 -5.74 -13.76 -19.30
C THR A 124 -4.66 -12.83 -19.80
N GLY A 125 -3.40 -13.27 -19.77
CA GLY A 125 -2.25 -12.49 -20.22
C GLY A 125 -2.47 -11.86 -21.61
N SER A 126 -2.11 -10.58 -21.73
CA SER A 126 -2.03 -9.83 -22.99
C SER A 126 -0.62 -9.30 -23.15
#